data_AF-V4Q7B3-F1
#
_entry.id   AF-V4Q7B3-F1
#
_cell.length_a   1.000
_cell.length_b   1.000
_cell.length_c   1.000
_cell.angle_alpha   90.00
_cell.angle_beta   90.00
_cell.angle_gamma   90.00
#
_symmetry.space_group_name_H-M   'P 1'
#
loop_
_entity.id
_entity.type
_entity.pdbx_description
1 polymer ?
#
loop_
_entity_poly.entity_id
_entity_poly.type
_entity_poly.pdbx_seq_one_letter_code
_entity_poly.pdbx_strand_id
1 'polypeptide(L)' 'MKDTKNSKITEAEADFADAAVTEYEQNGSTAKTCPRCRGNFVIDVRGNSYSITCVEGDFKLTFRGI' A
#
# COMPACT_ATOMS: atom_id res chain seq x y z
N MET A 1 15.86 -9.98 21.25
CA MET A 1 15.35 -8.76 20.59
C MET A 1 14.55 -9.26 19.42
N LYS A 2 13.21 -9.27 19.51
CA LYS A 2 12.36 -9.98 18.53
C LYS A 2 12.27 -9.13 17.27
N ASP A 3 12.88 -9.68 16.22
CA ASP A 3 12.85 -9.32 14.83
C ASP A 3 11.61 -8.52 14.44
N THR A 4 11.85 -7.29 14.00
CA THR A 4 10.93 -6.53 13.17
C THR A 4 10.44 -7.49 12.09
N LYS A 5 9.18 -7.94 12.17
CA LYS A 5 8.53 -8.73 11.12
C LYS A 5 8.48 -7.87 9.88
N ASN A 6 9.58 -7.90 9.12
CA ASN A 6 9.66 -7.48 7.74
C ASN A 6 8.81 -8.49 6.97
N SER A 7 7.50 -8.41 7.15
CA SER A 7 6.52 -9.25 6.45
C SER A 7 6.75 -8.94 4.98
N LYS A 8 7.56 -9.78 4.32
CA LYS A 8 7.90 -9.63 2.91
C LYS A 8 6.57 -9.58 2.17
N ILE A 9 6.26 -8.41 1.66
CA ILE A 9 5.23 -8.20 0.66
C ILE A 9 5.64 -9.11 -0.49
N THR A 10 4.73 -9.96 -0.96
CA THR A 10 5.01 -10.80 -2.13
C THR A 10 5.15 -9.90 -3.36
N GLU A 11 5.89 -10.35 -4.39
CA GLU A 11 6.04 -9.57 -5.64
C GLU A 11 4.68 -9.20 -6.24
N ALA A 12 3.70 -10.10 -6.14
CA ALA A 12 2.33 -9.83 -6.56
C ALA A 12 1.70 -8.67 -5.78
N GLU A 13 1.85 -8.61 -4.45
CA GLU A 13 1.31 -7.51 -3.66
C GLU A 13 1.99 -6.18 -3.94
N ALA A 14 3.28 -6.19 -4.26
CA ALA A 14 4.00 -5.00 -4.70
C ALA A 14 3.48 -4.52 -6.06
N ASP A 15 3.21 -5.42 -7.00
CA ASP A 15 2.58 -5.11 -8.30
C ASP A 15 1.18 -4.50 -8.11
N PHE A 16 0.36 -5.05 -7.23
CA PHE A 16 -0.95 -4.47 -6.90
C PHE A 16 -0.83 -3.07 -6.27
N ALA A 17 0.14 -2.87 -5.38
CA ALA A 17 0.40 -1.57 -4.78
C ALA A 17 0.87 -0.55 -5.83
N ASP A 18 1.75 -0.95 -6.75
CA ASP A 18 2.25 -0.10 -7.83
C ASP A 18 1.14 0.27 -8.82
N ALA A 19 0.28 -0.68 -9.17
CA ALA A 19 -0.91 -0.43 -9.99
C ALA A 19 -1.89 0.53 -9.30
N ALA A 20 -2.06 0.43 -7.98
CA ALA A 20 -2.89 1.34 -7.19
C ALA A 20 -2.31 2.77 -7.17
N VAL A 21 -0.99 2.90 -7.06
CA VAL A 21 -0.29 4.21 -7.17
C VAL A 21 -0.46 4.79 -8.57
N THR A 22 -0.24 4.00 -9.61
CA THR A 22 -0.39 4.42 -11.00
C THR A 22 -1.82 4.90 -11.31
N GLU A 23 -2.84 4.25 -10.75
CA GLU A 23 -4.24 4.67 -10.88
C GLU A 23 -4.52 5.96 -10.10
N TYR A 24 -3.98 6.08 -8.88
CA TYR A 24 -4.07 7.29 -8.06
C TYR A 24 -3.39 8.50 -8.72
N GLU A 25 -2.23 8.33 -9.35
CA GLU A 25 -1.55 9.43 -10.06
C GLU A 25 -2.35 9.91 -11.29
N GLN A 26 -3.10 9.02 -11.94
CA GLN A 26 -3.92 9.37 -13.11
C GLN A 26 -5.29 9.96 -12.73
N ASN A 27 -5.95 9.40 -11.72
CA ASN A 27 -7.34 9.72 -11.38
C ASN A 27 -7.49 10.50 -10.06
N GLY A 28 -6.40 10.70 -9.31
CA GLY A 28 -6.42 11.24 -7.95
C GLY A 28 -7.03 10.30 -6.90
N SER A 29 -7.38 9.08 -7.29
CA SER A 29 -8.00 8.06 -6.43
C SER A 29 -7.75 6.67 -7.01
N THR A 30 -7.75 5.64 -6.16
CA THR A 30 -7.67 4.25 -6.59
C THR A 30 -8.83 3.45 -6.01
N ALA A 31 -9.42 2.58 -6.84
CA ALA A 31 -10.44 1.62 -6.43
C ALA A 31 -9.83 0.23 -6.15
N LYS A 32 -8.50 0.12 -6.17
CA LYS A 32 -7.80 -1.15 -5.93
C LYS A 32 -7.95 -1.56 -4.46
N THR A 33 -8.22 -2.84 -4.28
CA THR A 33 -8.31 -3.48 -2.96
C THR A 33 -7.03 -4.25 -2.70
N CYS A 34 -6.49 -4.13 -1.50
CA CYS A 34 -5.29 -4.85 -1.14
C CYS A 34 -5.58 -6.34 -0.92
N PRO A 35 -4.86 -7.25 -1.60
CA PRO A 35 -5.17 -8.68 -1.55
C PRO A 35 -4.87 -9.33 -0.18
N ARG A 36 -4.00 -8.74 0.64
CA ARG A 36 -3.54 -9.34 1.91
C ARG A 36 -4.55 -9.20 3.05
N CYS A 37 -5.08 -7.99 3.18
CA CYS A 37 -6.02 -7.54 4.20
C CYS A 37 -7.44 -7.43 3.63
N ARG A 38 -7.64 -7.55 2.30
CA ARG A 38 -8.91 -7.29 1.62
C ARG A 38 -9.49 -5.90 1.88
N GLY A 39 -8.65 -4.96 2.32
CA GLY A 39 -9.01 -3.59 2.62
C GLY A 39 -8.68 -2.61 1.49
N ASN A 40 -8.92 -1.33 1.74
CA ASN A 40 -8.62 -0.28 0.77
C ASN A 40 -7.15 0.12 0.82
N PHE A 41 -6.58 0.42 -0.35
CA PHE A 41 -5.28 1.09 -0.41
C PHE A 41 -5.46 2.58 -0.11
N VAL A 42 -4.71 3.06 0.88
CA VAL A 42 -4.59 4.47 1.22
C VAL A 42 -3.20 4.92 0.79
N ILE A 43 -3.15 5.89 -0.10
CA ILE A 43 -1.91 6.47 -0.62
C ILE A 43 -1.76 7.86 0.00
N ASP A 44 -0.74 8.04 0.82
CA ASP A 44 -0.38 9.30 1.45
C ASP A 44 0.84 9.88 0.72
N VAL A 45 0.65 10.98 -0.01
CA VAL A 45 1.74 11.66 -0.73
C VAL A 45 2.23 12.83 0.12
N ARG A 46 3.53 12.83 0.45
CA ARG A 46 4.21 13.89 1.21
C ARG A 46 5.37 14.45 0.42
N GLY A 47 5.09 15.53 -0.32
CA GLY A 47 6.09 16.18 -1.17
C GLY A 47 6.51 15.24 -2.30
N ASN A 48 7.79 14.84 -2.32
CA ASN A 48 8.36 13.97 -3.35
C ASN A 48 8.35 12.48 -2.98
N SER A 49 7.70 12.16 -1.86
CA SER A 49 7.57 10.83 -1.28
C SER A 49 6.11 10.42 -1.27
N TYR A 50 5.83 9.14 -1.49
CA TYR A 50 4.49 8.58 -1.28
C TYR A 50 4.59 7.35 -0.39
N SER A 51 3.57 7.13 0.43
CA SER A 51 3.42 5.94 1.26
C SER A 51 2.11 5.25 0.90
N ILE A 52 2.17 3.96 0.59
CA ILE A 52 0.97 3.16 0.36
C ILE A 52 0.73 2.20 1.51
N THR A 53 -0.46 2.29 2.09
CA THR A 53 -0.90 1.52 3.25
C THR A 53 -2.19 0.80 2.92
N CYS A 54 -2.26 -0.52 3.09
CA CYS A 54 -3.56 -1.15 3.20
C CYS A 54 -4.17 -0.84 4.56
N VAL A 55 -5.43 -0.42 4.55
CA VAL A 55 -6.25 -0.30 5.74
C VAL A 55 -7.47 -1.22 5.63
N GLU A 56 -7.63 -2.12 6.61
CA GLU A 56 -8.85 -2.92 6.82
C GLU A 56 -9.23 -2.82 8.30
N GLY A 57 -10.27 -2.05 8.62
CA GLY A 57 -10.61 -1.74 10.01
C GLY A 57 -9.43 -1.11 10.76
N ASP A 58 -9.02 -1.75 11.86
CA ASP A 58 -7.84 -1.36 12.67
C ASP A 58 -6.52 -1.93 12.13
N PHE A 59 -6.55 -2.82 11.14
CA PHE A 59 -5.36 -3.37 10.53
C PHE A 59 -4.77 -2.40 9.50
N LYS A 60 -3.50 -2.03 9.71
CA LYS A 60 -2.75 -1.17 8.79
C LYS A 60 -1.44 -1.84 8.41
N LEU A 61 -1.22 -2.02 7.11
CA LEU A 61 0.02 -2.56 6.59
C LEU A 61 0.60 -1.62 5.53
N THR A 62 1.72 -1.00 5.85
CA THR A 62 2.44 -0.12 4.93
C THR A 62 3.35 -0.95 4.03
N PHE A 63 3.14 -0.81 2.72
CA PHE A 63 3.83 -1.59 1.70
C PHE A 63 5.16 -0.93 1.32
N ARG A 64 5.12 0.38 1.03
CA ARG A 64 6.29 1.08 0.54
C ARG A 64 6.16 2.58 0.78
N GLY A 65 7.28 3.19 1.15
CA GLY A 65 7.51 4.63 1.13
C GLY A 65 8.74 4.91 0.27
N ILE A 66 8.64 5.82 -0.71
CA ILE A 66 9.84 6.36 -1.39
C ILE A 66 10.34 7.58 -0.63
#